data_AF-A0A0K8VL57-F1
#
_entry.id   AF-A0A0K8VL57-F1
#
_cell.length_a   1.000
_cell.length_b   1.000
_cell.length_c   1.000
_cell.angle_alpha   90.00
_cell.angle_beta   90.00
_cell.angle_gamma   90.00
#
_symmetry.space_group_name_H-M   'P 1'
#
loop_
_entity.id
_entity.type
_entity.pdbx_description
1 polymer ?
#
loop_
_entity_poly.entity_id
_entity_poly.type
_entity_poly.pdbx_seq_one_letter_code
_entity_poly.pdbx_strand_id
1 'polypeptide(L)'
;MAASHICDCCQSCMSRIPYATLIATLMCLLGVGIFCGTMYRGASLTVIMMDQVFHLHLIWIEAIQMIFVIIAAGMAALGFMILFVGFLATGATRYKVYRAWRSRVGGRISCAVFMGITYLLNFVWILILCFLVIVTFIYTMFWNMCSSVERSLSCIDLTQFHFMFPPNTKQEDMKICDKYEIKAFCKDGVENAEVMFILATLAALLVILSLV
;
A
#
# COMPACT_ATOMS: atom_id res chain seq x y z
N MET A 1 -41.20 0.79 37.35
CA MET A 1 -40.81 1.71 36.25
C MET A 1 -39.28 1.68 36.09
N ALA A 2 -38.57 0.62 35.71
CA ALA A 2 -38.69 -0.39 34.66
C ALA A 2 -38.35 0.05 33.21
N ALA A 3 -38.31 1.37 32.92
CA ALA A 3 -38.01 1.87 31.57
C ALA A 3 -36.71 2.72 31.49
N SER A 4 -36.15 3.17 32.62
CA SER A 4 -34.93 3.99 32.67
C SER A 4 -33.63 3.17 32.79
N HIS A 5 -33.67 1.97 33.38
CA HIS A 5 -32.47 1.14 33.61
C HIS A 5 -31.97 0.34 32.39
N ILE A 6 -32.74 0.32 31.28
CA ILE A 6 -32.37 -0.39 30.05
C ILE A 6 -31.47 0.48 29.15
N CYS A 7 -31.54 1.81 29.27
CA CYS A 7 -30.74 2.72 28.45
C CYS A 7 -29.26 2.78 28.88
N ASP A 8 -28.97 2.78 30.19
CA ASP A 8 -27.57 2.83 30.71
C ASP A 8 -26.79 1.53 30.49
N CYS A 9 -27.48 0.39 30.47
CA CYS A 9 -26.87 -0.92 30.27
C CYS A 9 -26.46 -1.13 28.79
N CYS A 10 -27.25 -0.59 27.85
CA CYS A 10 -26.92 -0.62 26.42
C CYS A 10 -25.71 0.28 26.10
N GLN A 11 -25.59 1.43 26.77
CA GLN A 11 -24.46 2.35 26.61
C GLN A 11 -23.16 1.77 27.22
N SER A 12 -23.26 1.01 28.31
CA SER A 12 -22.13 0.28 28.92
C SER A 12 -21.67 -0.94 28.11
N CYS A 13 -22.58 -1.59 27.38
CA CYS A 13 -22.25 -2.68 26.45
C CYS A 13 -21.65 -2.18 25.13
N MET A 14 -22.14 -1.06 24.58
CA MET A 14 -21.49 -0.40 23.44
C MET A 14 -20.13 0.18 23.81
N SER A 15 -19.96 0.73 25.02
CA SER A 15 -18.66 1.24 25.50
C SER A 15 -17.57 0.16 25.67
N ARG A 16 -17.89 -1.13 25.48
CA ARG A 16 -16.99 -2.27 25.67
C ARG A 16 -16.38 -2.82 24.39
N ILE A 17 -16.88 -2.44 23.21
CA ILE A 17 -16.24 -2.76 21.95
C ILE A 17 -15.21 -1.65 21.70
N PRO A 18 -13.93 -1.96 21.42
CA PRO A 18 -12.96 -0.94 21.08
C PRO A 18 -13.25 -0.48 19.65
N TYR A 19 -14.31 0.31 19.47
CA TYR A 19 -14.74 0.82 18.17
C TYR A 19 -13.60 1.56 17.46
N ALA A 20 -12.76 2.27 18.21
CA ALA A 20 -11.54 2.89 17.70
C ALA A 20 -10.59 1.87 17.05
N THR A 21 -10.28 0.76 17.73
CA THR A 21 -9.39 -0.30 17.20
C THR A 21 -10.02 -1.05 16.03
N LEU A 22 -11.34 -1.25 16.06
CA LEU A 22 -12.06 -1.90 14.97
C LEU A 22 -12.05 -1.03 13.70
N ILE A 23 -12.33 0.26 13.83
CA ILE A 23 -12.28 1.22 12.72
C ILE A 23 -10.85 1.33 12.19
N ALA A 24 -9.84 1.45 13.06
CA ALA A 24 -8.44 1.50 12.66
C ALA A 24 -8.02 0.23 11.90
N THR A 25 -8.42 -0.95 12.37
CA THR A 25 -8.11 -2.22 11.67
C THR A 25 -8.81 -2.28 10.32
N LEU A 26 -10.07 -1.85 10.22
CA LEU A 26 -10.79 -1.81 8.95
C LEU A 26 -10.11 -0.86 7.95
N MET A 27 -9.70 0.32 8.41
CA MET A 27 -8.93 1.26 7.60
C MET A 27 -7.61 0.65 7.15
N CYS A 28 -6.86 0.01 8.06
CA CYS A 28 -5.62 -0.69 7.72
C CYS A 28 -5.84 -1.77 6.65
N LEU A 29 -6.86 -2.62 6.79
CA LEU A 29 -7.18 -3.68 5.83
C LEU A 29 -7.60 -3.13 4.47
N LEU A 30 -8.41 -2.07 4.44
CA LEU A 30 -8.81 -1.40 3.21
C LEU A 30 -7.60 -0.76 2.52
N GLY A 31 -6.76 -0.05 3.27
CA GLY A 31 -5.54 0.57 2.75
C GLY A 31 -4.57 -0.45 2.17
N VAL A 32 -4.30 -1.55 2.90
CA VAL A 32 -3.45 -2.65 2.42
C VAL A 32 -4.05 -3.33 1.18
N GLY A 33 -5.37 -3.54 1.15
CA GLY A 33 -6.05 -4.15 0.00
C GLY A 33 -5.97 -3.29 -1.25
N ILE A 34 -6.24 -1.99 -1.12
CA ILE A 34 -6.11 -1.02 -2.22
C ILE A 34 -4.65 -0.96 -2.67
N PHE A 35 -3.70 -0.82 -1.74
CA PHE A 35 -2.27 -0.78 -2.04
C PHE A 35 -1.80 -2.02 -2.80
N CYS A 36 -2.19 -3.22 -2.37
CA CYS A 36 -1.83 -4.46 -3.06
C CYS A 36 -2.46 -4.54 -4.45
N GLY A 37 -3.72 -4.14 -4.60
CA GLY A 37 -4.42 -4.14 -5.88
C GLY A 37 -3.82 -3.15 -6.89
N THR A 38 -3.56 -1.91 -6.46
CA THR A 38 -2.97 -0.88 -7.31
C THR A 38 -1.52 -1.20 -7.66
N MET A 39 -0.72 -1.70 -6.71
CA MET A 39 0.66 -2.12 -6.98
C MET A 39 0.72 -3.33 -7.93
N TYR A 40 -0.17 -4.33 -7.77
CA TYR A 40 -0.22 -5.47 -8.67
C TYR A 40 -0.56 -5.05 -10.11
N ARG A 41 -1.58 -4.20 -10.27
CA ARG A 41 -1.98 -3.65 -11.57
C ARG A 41 -0.89 -2.76 -12.18
N GLY A 42 -0.33 -1.85 -11.39
CA GLY A 42 0.71 -0.92 -11.84
C GLY A 42 1.98 -1.65 -12.29
N ALA A 43 2.39 -2.69 -11.57
CA ALA A 43 3.58 -3.46 -11.95
C ALA A 43 3.34 -4.36 -13.16
N SER A 44 2.16 -5.00 -13.27
CA SER A 44 1.81 -5.75 -14.49
C SER A 44 1.82 -4.83 -15.71
N LEU A 45 1.32 -3.59 -15.59
CA LEU A 45 1.39 -2.60 -16.66
C LEU A 45 2.84 -2.21 -16.97
N THR A 46 3.67 -2.00 -15.95
CA THR A 46 5.09 -1.63 -16.12
C THR A 46 5.89 -2.73 -16.81
N VAL A 47 5.63 -4.01 -16.48
CA VAL A 47 6.27 -5.17 -17.14
C VAL A 47 5.85 -5.28 -18.60
N ILE A 48 4.55 -5.15 -18.89
CA ILE A 48 4.04 -5.18 -20.27
C ILE A 48 4.63 -4.03 -21.09
N MET A 49 4.70 -2.82 -20.54
CA MET A 49 5.31 -1.68 -21.22
C MET A 49 6.80 -1.91 -21.48
N MET A 50 7.54 -2.46 -20.52
CA MET A 50 8.96 -2.78 -20.72
C MET A 50 9.19 -3.87 -21.78
N ASP A 51 8.32 -4.87 -21.83
CA ASP A 51 8.42 -5.96 -22.80
C ASP A 51 8.03 -5.53 -24.22
N GLN A 52 6.93 -4.77 -24.35
CA GLN A 52 6.42 -4.30 -25.64
C GLN A 52 7.27 -3.18 -26.25
N VAL A 53 7.83 -2.28 -25.43
CA VAL A 53 8.56 -1.11 -25.92
C VAL A 53 10.06 -1.32 -25.96
N PHE A 54 10.62 -2.14 -25.06
CA PHE A 54 12.08 -2.29 -24.94
C PHE A 54 12.59 -3.73 -25.10
N HIS A 55 11.72 -4.74 -25.22
CA HIS A 55 12.11 -6.15 -25.26
C HIS A 55 13.06 -6.58 -24.12
N LEU A 56 12.89 -5.97 -22.94
CA LEU A 56 13.74 -6.20 -21.77
C LEU A 56 13.00 -6.94 -20.66
N HIS A 57 13.45 -8.16 -20.35
CA HIS A 57 12.99 -8.91 -19.18
C HIS A 57 13.74 -8.47 -17.90
N LEU A 58 13.20 -7.47 -17.20
CA LEU A 58 13.75 -7.01 -15.91
C LEU A 58 13.15 -7.78 -14.73
N ILE A 59 13.71 -8.96 -14.45
CA ILE A 59 13.36 -9.81 -13.28
C ILE A 59 13.50 -9.06 -11.93
N TRP A 60 14.37 -8.04 -11.86
CA TRP A 60 14.58 -7.25 -10.65
C TRP A 60 13.35 -6.45 -10.20
N ILE A 61 12.53 -5.96 -11.15
CA ILE A 61 11.34 -5.16 -10.83
C ILE A 61 10.28 -6.07 -10.19
N GLU A 62 10.09 -7.26 -10.74
CA GLU A 62 9.18 -8.27 -10.21
C GLU A 62 9.59 -8.72 -8.79
N ALA A 63 10.90 -8.89 -8.55
CA ALA A 63 11.42 -9.25 -7.24
C ALA A 63 11.12 -8.18 -6.17
N ILE A 64 11.34 -6.89 -6.48
CA ILE A 64 11.06 -5.77 -5.56
C ILE A 64 9.55 -5.71 -5.26
N GLN A 65 8.70 -5.90 -6.26
CA GLN A 65 7.26 -5.92 -6.08
C GLN A 65 6.80 -7.05 -5.16
N MET A 66 7.32 -8.26 -5.34
CA MET A 66 6.98 -9.40 -4.47
C MET A 66 7.31 -9.10 -3.00
N ILE A 67 8.41 -8.41 -2.72
CA ILE A 67 8.77 -8.01 -1.36
C ILE A 67 7.71 -7.06 -0.77
N PHE A 68 7.25 -6.06 -1.52
CA PHE A 68 6.20 -5.15 -1.06
C PHE A 68 4.88 -5.86 -0.79
N VAL A 69 4.50 -6.84 -1.64
CA VAL A 69 3.30 -7.66 -1.43
C VAL A 69 3.40 -8.50 -0.17
N ILE A 70 4.57 -9.10 0.09
CA ILE A 70 4.79 -9.89 1.32
C ILE A 70 4.67 -8.99 2.57
N ILE A 71 5.25 -7.79 2.54
CA ILE A 71 5.12 -6.81 3.64
C ILE A 71 3.65 -6.45 3.84
N ALA A 72 2.93 -6.12 2.78
CA ALA A 72 1.50 -5.79 2.82
C ALA A 72 0.65 -6.95 3.38
N ALA A 73 0.90 -8.19 2.95
CA ALA A 73 0.20 -9.37 3.47
C ALA A 73 0.50 -9.59 4.97
N GLY A 74 1.76 -9.42 5.39
CA GLY A 74 2.15 -9.48 6.80
C GLY A 74 1.42 -8.45 7.65
N MET A 75 1.23 -7.24 7.13
CA MET A 75 0.46 -6.17 7.79
C MET A 75 -1.00 -6.54 7.99
N ALA A 76 -1.66 -7.07 6.96
CA ALA A 76 -3.04 -7.52 7.07
C ALA A 76 -3.19 -8.62 8.13
N ALA A 77 -2.28 -9.61 8.14
CA ALA A 77 -2.28 -10.69 9.12
C ALA A 77 -2.09 -10.17 10.56
N LEU A 78 -1.17 -9.21 10.77
CA LEU A 78 -0.96 -8.57 12.07
C LEU A 78 -2.19 -7.76 12.51
N GLY A 79 -2.82 -7.02 11.60
CA GLY A 79 -4.07 -6.30 11.87
C GLY A 79 -5.20 -7.23 12.32
N PHE A 80 -5.40 -8.35 11.63
CA PHE A 80 -6.39 -9.37 12.03
C PHE A 80 -6.08 -9.98 13.40
N MET A 81 -4.81 -10.29 13.69
CA MET A 81 -4.39 -10.80 14.99
C MET A 81 -4.68 -9.80 16.12
N ILE A 82 -4.40 -8.51 15.91
CA ILE A 82 -4.67 -7.44 16.88
C ILE A 82 -6.17 -7.34 17.15
N LEU A 83 -6.99 -7.36 16.10
CA LEU A 83 -8.44 -7.31 16.22
C LEU A 83 -9.00 -8.54 16.96
N PHE A 84 -8.48 -9.74 16.70
CA PHE A 84 -8.87 -10.95 17.42
C PHE A 84 -8.52 -10.86 18.91
N VAL A 85 -7.31 -10.40 19.25
CA VAL A 85 -6.91 -10.17 20.64
C VAL A 85 -7.76 -9.08 21.30
N GLY A 86 -8.12 -8.02 20.56
CA GLY A 86 -9.02 -6.96 21.02
C GLY A 86 -10.41 -7.48 21.38
N PHE A 87 -10.99 -8.35 20.57
CA PHE A 87 -12.26 -9.01 20.88
C PHE A 87 -12.15 -9.97 22.07
N LEU A 88 -11.08 -10.77 22.16
CA LEU A 88 -10.86 -11.66 23.31
C LEU A 88 -10.66 -10.88 24.62
N ALA A 89 -10.07 -9.68 24.56
CA ALA A 89 -9.90 -8.82 25.73
C ALA A 89 -11.21 -8.18 26.21
N THR A 90 -12.20 -7.99 25.31
CA THR A 90 -13.48 -7.32 25.61
C THR A 90 -14.65 -8.29 25.80
N GLY A 91 -14.54 -9.51 25.27
CA GLY A 91 -15.51 -10.59 25.43
C GLY A 91 -15.66 -11.03 26.89
N ALA A 92 -16.89 -10.97 27.39
CA ALA A 92 -17.28 -11.55 28.67
C ALA A 92 -17.29 -13.08 28.61
N THR A 93 -16.14 -13.72 28.41
CA THR A 93 -15.96 -15.15 28.72
C THR A 93 -15.37 -15.27 30.12
N ARG A 94 -16.14 -14.78 31.10
CA ARG A 94 -16.09 -15.31 32.45
C ARG A 94 -16.64 -16.72 32.42
N TYR A 95 -15.82 -17.69 32.04
CA TYR A 95 -16.08 -19.06 32.48
C TYR A 95 -14.76 -19.81 32.73
N LYS A 96 -14.49 -19.99 34.02
CA LYS A 96 -13.49 -20.86 34.64
C LYS A 96 -12.02 -20.44 34.42
N VAL A 97 -11.46 -19.67 35.35
CA VAL A 97 -10.63 -20.26 36.44
C VAL A 97 -9.50 -21.07 35.80
N TYR A 98 -8.37 -20.45 35.42
CA TYR A 98 -7.15 -20.69 36.21
C TYR A 98 -5.96 -19.69 36.07
N ARG A 99 -6.08 -18.47 35.50
CA ARG A 99 -4.83 -17.67 35.28
C ARG A 99 -4.89 -16.15 35.44
N ALA A 100 -5.52 -15.66 36.50
CA ALA A 100 -5.61 -14.23 36.85
C ALA A 100 -4.24 -13.51 37.07
N TRP A 101 -3.12 -14.24 37.16
CA TRP A 101 -1.77 -13.65 37.24
C TRP A 101 -1.06 -13.56 35.88
N ARG A 102 -1.09 -14.63 35.06
CA ARG A 102 -0.51 -14.58 33.68
C ARG A 102 -1.29 -13.69 32.72
N SER A 103 -2.60 -13.54 32.91
CA SER A 103 -3.40 -12.63 32.07
C SER A 103 -3.07 -11.15 32.32
N ARG A 104 -2.79 -10.75 33.58
CA ARG A 104 -2.36 -9.38 33.90
C ARG A 104 -0.93 -9.07 33.43
N VAL A 105 -0.01 -10.03 33.54
CA VAL A 105 1.37 -9.89 33.04
C VAL A 105 1.40 -9.96 31.50
N GLY A 106 0.59 -10.84 30.91
CA GLY A 106 0.43 -10.99 29.47
C GLY A 106 -0.11 -9.74 28.80
N GLY A 107 -1.10 -9.06 29.39
CA GLY A 107 -1.67 -7.83 28.83
C GLY A 107 -0.68 -6.66 28.75
N ARG A 108 0.20 -6.50 29.75
CA ARG A 108 1.24 -5.46 29.75
C ARG A 108 2.35 -5.76 28.73
N ILE A 109 2.78 -7.02 28.68
CA ILE A 109 3.80 -7.47 27.73
C ILE A 109 3.24 -7.42 26.30
N SER A 110 2.02 -7.87 26.06
CA SER A 110 1.39 -7.81 24.74
C SER A 110 1.20 -6.36 24.29
N CYS A 111 0.78 -5.46 25.18
CA CYS A 111 0.65 -4.03 24.86
C CYS A 111 2.02 -3.41 24.49
N ALA A 112 3.08 -3.71 25.23
CA ALA A 112 4.43 -3.25 24.91
C ALA A 112 4.95 -3.82 23.58
N VAL A 113 4.72 -5.11 23.32
CA VAL A 113 5.10 -5.76 22.05
C VAL A 113 4.30 -5.19 20.87
N PHE A 114 2.99 -5.01 21.02
CA PHE A 114 2.15 -4.41 19.98
C PHE A 114 2.57 -2.97 19.68
N MET A 115 2.84 -2.14 20.70
CA MET A 115 3.40 -0.81 20.46
C MET A 115 4.70 -0.88 19.68
N GLY A 116 5.66 -1.72 20.09
CA GLY A 116 6.93 -1.88 19.38
C GLY A 116 6.77 -2.30 17.92
N ILE A 117 5.90 -3.27 17.65
CA ILE A 117 5.59 -3.75 16.29
C ILE A 117 4.95 -2.61 15.48
N THR A 118 3.92 -1.93 15.99
CA THR A 118 3.24 -0.83 15.28
C THR A 118 4.21 0.29 14.89
N TYR A 119 5.17 0.65 15.76
CA TYR A 119 6.20 1.65 15.44
C TYR A 119 7.15 1.21 14.32
N LEU A 120 7.63 -0.04 14.36
CA LEU A 120 8.49 -0.59 13.29
C LEU A 120 7.76 -0.62 11.96
N LEU A 121 6.49 -1.05 11.99
CA LEU A 121 5.63 -1.08 10.81
C LEU A 121 5.40 0.32 10.26
N ASN A 122 5.09 1.30 11.12
CA ASN A 122 4.91 2.69 10.72
C ASN A 122 6.17 3.24 10.02
N PHE A 123 7.35 2.96 10.55
CA PHE A 123 8.62 3.33 9.91
C PHE A 123 8.78 2.69 8.51
N VAL A 124 8.47 1.40 8.36
CA VAL A 124 8.50 0.71 7.06
C VAL A 124 7.51 1.34 6.07
N TRP A 125 6.28 1.65 6.49
CA TRP A 125 5.29 2.28 5.62
C TRP A 125 5.66 3.71 5.21
N ILE A 126 6.30 4.47 6.09
CA ILE A 126 6.85 5.78 5.73
C ILE A 126 7.93 5.63 4.65
N LEU A 127 8.84 4.66 4.77
CA LEU A 127 9.84 4.40 3.73
C LEU A 127 9.18 4.01 2.39
N ILE A 128 8.16 3.16 2.43
CA ILE A 128 7.37 2.79 1.24
C ILE A 128 6.73 4.04 0.63
N LEU A 129 6.11 4.90 1.45
CA LEU A 129 5.49 6.13 0.97
C LEU A 129 6.51 7.08 0.33
N CYS A 130 7.67 7.28 0.95
CA CYS A 130 8.73 8.09 0.37
C CYS A 130 9.16 7.55 -1.01
N PHE A 131 9.33 6.23 -1.13
CA PHE A 131 9.65 5.59 -2.41
C PHE A 131 8.55 5.80 -3.45
N LEU A 132 7.28 5.59 -3.08
CA LEU A 132 6.15 5.80 -3.98
C LEU A 132 6.06 7.25 -4.46
N VAL A 133 6.28 8.23 -3.59
CA VAL A 133 6.27 9.65 -3.97
C VAL A 133 7.36 9.96 -5.01
N ILE A 134 8.55 9.39 -4.84
CA ILE A 134 9.64 9.53 -5.82
C ILE A 134 9.21 8.92 -7.16
N VAL A 135 8.64 7.72 -7.16
CA VAL A 135 8.16 7.05 -8.37
C VAL A 135 7.04 7.86 -9.04
N THR A 136 6.04 8.32 -8.28
CA THR A 136 4.96 9.18 -8.78
C THR A 136 5.52 10.45 -9.42
N PHE A 137 6.48 11.11 -8.78
CA PHE A 137 7.12 12.30 -9.33
C PHE A 137 7.78 12.03 -10.68
N ILE A 138 8.48 10.89 -10.84
CA ILE A 138 9.08 10.49 -12.11
C ILE A 138 8.00 10.29 -13.19
N TYR A 139 6.89 9.61 -12.87
CA TYR A 139 5.77 9.43 -13.81
C TYR A 139 5.09 10.75 -14.19
N THR A 140 4.92 11.68 -13.24
CA THR A 140 4.38 13.02 -13.53
C THR A 140 5.32 13.81 -14.45
N MET A 141 6.64 13.66 -14.31
CA MET A 141 7.59 14.25 -15.26
C MET A 141 7.43 13.65 -16.66
N PHE A 142 7.29 12.32 -16.77
CA PHE A 142 7.02 11.66 -18.06
C PHE A 142 5.72 12.14 -18.70
N TRP A 143 4.66 12.29 -17.91
CA TRP A 143 3.37 12.80 -18.36
C TRP A 143 3.49 14.21 -18.96
N ASN A 144 4.22 15.11 -18.29
CA ASN A 144 4.44 16.46 -18.77
C ASN A 144 5.25 16.48 -20.08
N MET A 145 6.23 15.59 -20.22
CA MET A 145 7.00 15.43 -21.46
C MET A 145 6.11 14.91 -22.60
N CYS A 146 5.26 13.91 -22.34
CA CYS A 146 4.28 13.40 -23.30
C CYS A 146 3.36 14.51 -23.83
N SER A 147 2.82 15.36 -22.95
CA SER A 147 1.96 16.49 -23.36
C SER A 147 2.70 17.54 -24.18
N SER A 148 3.99 17.76 -23.91
CA SER A 148 4.82 18.68 -24.69
C SER A 148 5.14 18.12 -26.07
N VAL A 149 5.48 16.84 -26.17
CA VAL A 149 5.86 16.19 -27.43
C VAL A 149 4.70 16.07 -28.39
N GLU A 150 3.50 15.75 -27.90
CA GLU A 150 2.28 15.67 -28.72
C GLU A 150 1.99 16.99 -29.47
N ARG A 151 2.39 18.14 -28.90
CA ARG A 151 2.26 19.46 -29.55
C ARG A 151 3.35 19.77 -30.57
N SER A 152 4.55 19.19 -30.41
CA SER A 152 5.73 19.51 -31.23
C SER A 152 6.06 18.46 -32.29
N LEU A 153 5.28 17.37 -32.38
CA LEU A 153 5.47 16.27 -33.33
C LEU A 153 6.90 15.72 -33.37
N SER A 154 7.60 15.80 -32.23
CA SER A 154 8.99 15.38 -32.07
C SER A 154 9.04 13.93 -31.55
N CYS A 155 10.15 13.22 -31.72
CA CYS A 155 10.29 11.88 -31.14
C CYS A 155 10.53 11.95 -29.62
N ILE A 156 10.02 10.98 -28.87
CA ILE A 156 10.39 10.79 -27.46
C ILE A 156 11.75 10.12 -27.41
N ASP A 157 12.75 10.81 -26.85
CA ASP A 157 14.10 10.29 -26.66
C ASP A 157 14.31 9.94 -25.17
N LEU A 158 14.26 8.65 -24.84
CA LEU A 158 14.38 8.14 -23.47
C LEU A 158 15.83 7.85 -23.06
N THR A 159 16.80 8.22 -23.90
CA THR A 159 18.24 8.08 -23.62
C THR A 159 18.67 8.77 -22.33
N GLN A 160 17.94 9.80 -21.87
CA GLN A 160 18.17 10.43 -20.56
C GLN A 160 17.98 9.49 -19.38
N PHE A 161 17.18 8.43 -19.53
CA PHE A 161 16.93 7.42 -18.52
C PHE A 161 17.79 6.17 -18.70
N HIS A 162 18.89 6.25 -19.46
CA HIS A 162 19.84 5.15 -19.68
C HIS A 162 20.24 4.42 -18.39
N PHE A 163 20.32 5.11 -17.25
CA PHE A 163 20.58 4.48 -15.94
C PHE A 163 19.54 3.43 -15.52
N MET A 164 18.29 3.58 -15.94
CA MET A 164 17.20 2.64 -15.64
C MET A 164 17.21 1.42 -16.57
N PHE A 165 17.91 1.52 -17.70
CA PHE A 165 18.03 0.45 -18.68
C PHE A 165 19.30 -0.39 -18.44
N PRO A 166 19.24 -1.71 -18.60
CA PRO A 166 20.42 -2.56 -18.51
C PRO A 166 21.43 -2.22 -19.62
N PRO A 167 22.74 -2.44 -19.39
CA PRO A 167 23.81 -1.93 -20.25
C PRO A 167 23.86 -2.51 -21.68
N ASN A 168 22.99 -3.46 -22.03
CA ASN A 168 22.91 -4.10 -23.36
C ASN A 168 21.76 -3.60 -24.24
N THR A 169 21.06 -2.53 -23.85
CA THR A 169 19.92 -2.01 -24.61
C THR A 169 20.39 -1.14 -25.78
N LYS A 170 19.92 -1.42 -27.00
CA LYS A 170 20.30 -0.67 -28.20
C LYS A 170 19.69 0.73 -28.17
N GLN A 171 20.41 1.73 -28.72
CA GLN A 171 19.94 3.12 -28.74
C GLN A 171 18.75 3.39 -29.68
N GLU A 172 18.54 2.50 -30.63
CA GLU A 172 17.43 2.51 -31.59
C GLU A 172 16.08 2.20 -30.90
N ASP A 173 16.07 1.31 -29.89
CA ASP A 173 14.87 0.97 -29.11
C ASP A 173 14.54 2.03 -28.03
N MET A 174 15.42 3.02 -27.82
CA MET A 174 15.23 4.09 -26.83
C MET A 174 14.53 5.34 -27.41
N LYS A 175 14.20 5.34 -28.70
CA LYS A 175 13.54 6.45 -29.39
C LYS A 175 12.21 6.01 -29.96
N ILE A 176 11.11 6.53 -29.40
CA ILE A 176 9.77 6.28 -29.95
C ILE A 176 9.41 7.45 -30.87
N CYS A 177 9.40 7.19 -32.17
CA CYS A 177 9.04 8.18 -33.21
C CYS A 177 7.67 7.90 -33.84
N ASP A 178 7.11 6.69 -33.67
CA ASP A 178 5.82 6.35 -34.26
C ASP A 178 4.67 6.98 -33.46
N LYS A 179 3.76 7.67 -34.15
CA LYS A 179 2.62 8.36 -33.51
C LYS A 179 1.70 7.39 -32.79
N TYR A 180 1.59 6.15 -33.28
CA TYR A 180 0.77 5.13 -32.64
C TYR A 180 1.38 4.68 -31.30
N GLU A 181 2.70 4.42 -31.29
CA GLU A 181 3.43 3.98 -30.10
C GLU A 181 3.55 5.08 -29.04
N ILE A 182 3.77 6.34 -29.45
CA ILE A 182 3.76 7.50 -28.53
C ILE A 182 2.40 7.59 -27.83
N LYS A 183 1.30 7.44 -28.58
CA LYS A 183 -0.04 7.53 -28.00
C LYS A 183 -0.32 6.37 -27.05
N ALA A 184 0.04 5.15 -27.41
CA ALA A 184 -0.09 3.99 -26.53
C ALA A 184 0.75 4.14 -25.25
N PHE A 185 2.00 4.59 -25.38
CA PHE A 185 2.88 4.81 -24.23
C PHE A 185 2.36 5.89 -23.29
N CYS A 186 2.04 7.08 -23.82
CA CYS A 186 1.62 8.22 -23.02
C CYS A 186 0.22 8.02 -22.42
N LYS A 187 -0.76 7.54 -23.21
CA LYS A 187 -2.16 7.39 -22.79
C LYS A 187 -2.37 6.09 -21.99
N ASP A 188 -2.05 4.94 -22.58
CA ASP A 188 -2.37 3.64 -21.96
C ASP A 188 -1.38 3.26 -20.87
N GLY A 189 -0.16 3.77 -20.96
CA GLY A 189 0.90 3.52 -20.01
C GLY A 189 1.03 4.57 -18.91
N VAL A 190 1.57 5.74 -19.26
CA VAL A 190 1.97 6.77 -18.29
C VAL A 190 0.77 7.32 -17.51
N GLU A 191 -0.33 7.70 -18.17
CA GLU A 191 -1.53 8.23 -17.50
C GLU A 191 -2.11 7.20 -16.51
N ASN A 192 -2.31 5.97 -16.98
CA ASN A 192 -2.89 4.90 -16.19
C ASN A 192 -1.97 4.52 -15.01
N ALA A 193 -0.66 4.44 -15.24
CA ALA A 193 0.32 4.16 -14.19
C ALA A 193 0.34 5.27 -13.14
N GLU A 194 0.37 6.55 -13.55
CA GLU A 194 0.34 7.70 -12.66
C GLU A 194 -0.89 7.64 -11.73
N VAL A 195 -2.08 7.43 -12.28
CA VAL A 195 -3.31 7.32 -11.49
C VAL A 195 -3.23 6.15 -10.49
N MET A 196 -2.71 4.99 -10.91
CA MET A 196 -2.54 3.83 -10.02
C MET A 196 -1.55 4.11 -8.89
N PHE A 197 -0.45 4.82 -9.15
CA PHE A 197 0.52 5.23 -8.13
C PHE A 197 -0.04 6.28 -7.17
N ILE A 198 -0.86 7.22 -7.66
CA ILE A 198 -1.57 8.18 -6.80
C ILE A 198 -2.54 7.44 -5.86
N LEU A 199 -3.28 6.46 -6.37
CA LEU A 199 -4.14 5.63 -5.51
C LEU A 199 -3.31 4.81 -4.51
N ALA A 200 -2.14 4.30 -4.91
CA ALA A 200 -1.23 3.60 -4.01
C ALA A 200 -0.67 4.51 -2.90
N THR A 201 -0.32 5.77 -3.20
CA THR A 201 0.17 6.73 -2.19
C THR A 201 -0.94 7.11 -1.20
N LEU A 202 -2.17 7.35 -1.68
CA LEU A 202 -3.32 7.58 -0.81
C LEU A 202 -3.63 6.38 0.09
N ALA A 203 -3.52 5.16 -0.46
CA ALA A 203 -3.69 3.94 0.31
C ALA A 203 -2.59 3.78 1.39
N ALA A 204 -1.33 4.05 1.05
CA ALA A 204 -0.22 4.03 2.01
C ALA A 204 -0.40 5.08 3.12
N LEU A 205 -0.85 6.29 2.79
CA LEU A 205 -1.21 7.31 3.78
C LEU A 205 -2.30 6.84 4.73
N LEU A 206 -3.34 6.19 4.19
CA LEU A 206 -4.43 5.65 4.98
C LEU A 206 -3.95 4.55 5.95
N VAL A 207 -3.02 3.69 5.52
CA VAL A 207 -2.38 2.70 6.40
C VAL A 207 -1.56 3.38 7.50
N ILE A 208 -0.75 4.40 7.15
CA ILE A 208 0.05 5.15 8.15
C ILE A 208 -0.85 5.81 9.18
N LEU A 209 -1.94 6.46 8.75
CA LEU A 209 -2.93 7.08 9.65
C LEU A 209 -3.62 6.07 10.55
N SER A 210 -3.84 4.84 10.07
CA SER A 210 -4.44 3.76 10.89
C SER A 210 -3.50 3.20 11.98
N LEU A 211 -2.19 3.44 11.84
CA LEU A 211 -1.16 2.99 12.78
C LEU A 211 -0.86 4.03 13.88
N VAL A 212 -1.33 5.27 13.72
CA VAL A 212 -1.14 6.39 14.66
C VAL A 212 -2.26 6.46 15.69
#